data_AF-A0A974AR86-F1
#
_entry.id   AF-A0A974AR86-F1
#
_cell.length_a   1.000
_cell.length_b   1.000
_cell.length_c   1.000
_cell.angle_alpha   90.00
_cell.angle_beta   90.00
_cell.angle_gamma   90.00
#
_symmetry.space_group_name_H-M   'P 1'
#
loop_
_entity.id
_entity.type
_entity.pdbx_description
1 polymer ?
#
loop_
_entity_poly.entity_id
_entity_poly.type
_entity_poly.pdbx_seq_one_letter_code
_entity_poly.pdbx_strand_id
1 'polypeptide(L)' 'MEDIVIVSAARTAVGKFGGTLAKTPAPELGAAVIKSLLARTGIGADQ' A
#
# COMPACT_ATOMS: atom_id res chain seq x y z
N MET A 1 2.75 14.50 -26.15
CA MET A 1 2.07 14.41 -24.84
C MET A 1 2.06 12.93 -24.51
N GLU A 2 2.58 12.54 -23.36
CA GLU A 2 2.55 11.14 -22.91
C GLU A 2 1.31 10.90 -22.06
N ASP A 3 0.71 9.72 -22.21
CA ASP A 3 -0.44 9.31 -21.41
C ASP A 3 0.01 8.86 -20.02
N ILE A 4 -0.59 9.44 -18.99
CA ILE A 4 -0.36 9.04 -17.59
C ILE A 4 -1.36 7.97 -17.20
N VAL A 5 -0.88 6.84 -16.71
CA VAL A 5 -1.71 5.68 -16.34
C VAL A 5 -1.49 5.25 -14.90
N ILE A 6 -2.53 4.66 -14.28
CA ILE A 6 -2.44 3.99 -12.98
C ILE A 6 -2.40 2.48 -13.23
N VAL A 7 -1.29 1.84 -12.87
CA VAL A 7 -1.07 0.40 -13.15
C VAL A 7 -1.60 -0.53 -12.05
N SER A 8 -1.78 -0.04 -10.83
CA SER A 8 -2.28 -0.83 -9.71
C SER A 8 -2.78 0.06 -8.56
N ALA A 9 -3.71 -0.48 -7.76
CA ALA A 9 -4.22 0.14 -6.54
C ALA A 9 -4.45 -0.92 -5.45
N ALA A 10 -4.11 -0.57 -4.21
CA ALA A 10 -4.29 -1.43 -3.04
C ALA A 10 -4.53 -0.58 -1.79
N ARG A 11 -5.12 -1.21 -0.76
CA ARG A 11 -5.36 -0.59 0.54
C ARG A 11 -5.33 -1.64 1.65
N THR A 12 -5.12 -1.21 2.88
CA THR A 12 -5.39 -2.04 4.05
C THR A 12 -6.91 -2.19 4.29
N ALA A 13 -7.28 -3.09 5.20
CA ALA A 13 -8.61 -3.07 5.79
C ALA A 13 -8.79 -1.79 6.63
N VAL A 14 -10.04 -1.35 6.80
CA VAL A 14 -10.36 -0.20 7.66
C VAL A 14 -10.50 -0.69 9.10
N GLY A 15 -9.64 -0.19 9.98
CA GLY A 15 -9.70 -0.46 11.41
C GLY A 15 -10.73 0.43 12.12
N LYS A 16 -11.44 -0.12 13.10
CA LYS A 16 -12.23 0.68 14.05
C LYS A 16 -11.32 1.32 15.09
N PHE A 17 -11.75 2.42 15.69
CA PHE A 17 -11.06 3.02 16.84
C PHE A 17 -10.93 2.00 17.98
N GLY A 18 -9.71 1.81 18.50
CA GLY A 18 -9.41 0.77 19.50
C GLY A 18 -9.50 -0.68 18.99
N GLY A 19 -9.65 -0.90 17.68
CA GLY A 19 -9.85 -2.22 17.08
C GLY A 19 -8.54 -2.94 16.70
N THR A 20 -8.64 -3.82 15.71
CA THR A 20 -7.57 -4.75 15.32
C THR A 20 -6.29 -4.10 14.83
N LEU A 21 -6.37 -2.90 14.23
CA LEU A 21 -5.21 -2.14 13.75
C LEU A 21 -4.71 -1.09 14.74
N ALA A 22 -5.32 -0.97 15.93
CA ALA A 22 -5.02 0.11 16.86
C ALA A 22 -3.58 0.09 17.39
N LYS A 23 -2.95 -1.09 17.41
CA LYS A 23 -1.56 -1.26 17.86
C LYS A 23 -0.55 -1.20 16.73
N THR A 24 -1.00 -1.10 15.47
CA THR A 24 -0.11 -1.05 14.31
C THR A 24 0.16 0.40 13.93
N PRO A 25 1.42 0.86 13.96
CA PRO A 25 1.78 2.20 13.52
C PRO A 25 1.37 2.47 12.06
N ALA A 26 0.95 3.71 11.78
CA ALA A 26 0.55 4.10 10.43
C ALA A 26 1.63 3.86 9.35
N PRO A 27 2.93 4.11 9.61
CA PRO A 27 3.98 3.81 8.64
C PRO A 27 4.06 2.32 8.28
N GLU A 28 3.80 1.42 9.23
CA GLU A 28 3.81 -0.03 8.97
C GLU A 28 2.63 -0.45 8.07
N LEU A 29 1.46 0.16 8.28
CA LEU A 29 0.30 -0.05 7.39
C LEU A 29 0.60 0.44 5.97
N GLY A 30 1.24 1.60 5.83
CA GLY A 30 1.68 2.11 4.54
C GLY A 30 2.72 1.21 3.86
N ALA A 31 3.72 0.76 4.63
CA ALA A 31 4.75 -0.14 4.14
C ALA A 31 4.17 -1.47 3.64
N ALA A 32 3.16 -2.01 4.34
CA ALA A 32 2.46 -3.22 3.91
C ALA A 32 1.77 -3.04 2.54
N VAL A 33 1.14 -1.87 2.32
CA VAL A 33 0.49 -1.55 1.03
C VAL A 33 1.52 -1.39 -0.08
N ILE A 34 2.59 -0.63 0.15
CA ILE A 34 3.66 -0.41 -0.85
C ILE A 34 4.29 -1.74 -1.25
N LYS A 35 4.65 -2.58 -0.27
CA LYS A 35 5.23 -3.90 -0.52
C LYS A 35 4.29 -4.79 -1.34
N SER A 36 2.99 -4.77 -1.03
CA SER A 36 1.99 -5.53 -1.79
C SER A 36 1.81 -4.99 -3.21
N LEU A 37 1.91 -3.68 -3.42
CA LEU A 37 1.82 -3.06 -4.75
C LEU A 37 2.99 -3.46 -5.63
N LEU A 38 4.23 -3.28 -5.14
CA LEU A 38 5.44 -3.67 -5.87
C LEU A 38 5.44 -5.15 -6.24
N ALA A 39 5.01 -6.02 -5.32
CA ALA A 39 4.89 -7.46 -5.59
C ALA A 39 3.85 -7.80 -6.67
N ARG A 40 2.73 -7.05 -6.74
CA ARG A 40 1.69 -7.24 -7.76
C ARG A 40 2.11 -6.69 -9.12
N THR A 41 2.81 -5.56 -9.15
CA THR A 41 3.20 -4.89 -10.39
C THR A 41 4.50 -5.42 -10.98
N GLY A 42 5.34 -6.09 -10.17
CA GLY A 42 6.67 -6.53 -10.56
C GLY A 42 7.68 -5.37 -10.70
N ILE A 43 7.36 -4.18 -10.18
CA ILE A 43 8.24 -3.00 -10.23
C ILE A 43 9.31 -3.13 -9.14
N GLY A 44 10.56 -2.84 -9.50
CA GLY A 44 11.69 -2.81 -8.56
C GLY A 44 11.54 -1.66 -7.55
N ALA A 45 11.99 -1.87 -6.32
CA ALA A 45 11.92 -0.83 -5.27
C ALA A 45 12.86 0.36 -5.54
N ASP A 46 13.77 0.21 -6.48
CA ASP A 46 14.78 1.16 -6.95
C ASP A 46 14.37 1.91 -8.24
N GLN A 47 13.21 1.59 -8.80
CA GLN A 47 12.62 2.28 -9.96
C GLN A 47 11.66 3.39 -9.54
#